data_AF-A0AA36BCR4-F1
#
_entry.id   AF-A0AA36BCR4-F1
#
_cell.length_a   1.000
_cell.length_b   1.000
_cell.length_c   1.000
_cell.angle_alpha   90.00
_cell.angle_beta   90.00
_cell.angle_gamma   90.00
#
_symmetry.space_group_name_H-M   'P 1'
#
loop_
_entity.id
_entity.type
_entity.pdbx_description
1 polymer ?
#
loop_
_entity_poly.entity_id
_entity_poly.type
_entity_poly.pdbx_seq_one_letter_code
_entity_poly.pdbx_strand_id
1 'polypeptide(L)'
;MNCGNISESEILSKLDQLQMSVGEALCDDFDLPRTVASIMSFVQFMNTELTPTQDLSCSSRSTVAVAVAAMYVSELLQSFGINFGKQMQQQAESGNDLQLSQVIDSTVKYRNKIRQFILSPHEDISFGKDYEDLNKKEKKKVKFQALQPLISSSDDIRKEFAAMDIQIIDYRDDSSWKIVTKKKKNEN
;
A
#
# COMPACT_ATOMS: atom_id res chain seq x y z
N MET A 1 28.02 -4.40 10.64
CA MET A 1 26.65 -4.96 10.73
C MET A 1 25.84 -4.02 11.60
N ASN A 2 25.13 -3.06 11.02
CA ASN A 2 24.24 -2.20 11.80
C ASN A 2 23.02 -1.93 10.93
N CYS A 3 21.96 -2.71 11.17
CA CYS A 3 20.68 -2.45 10.56
C CYS A 3 20.10 -1.16 11.15
N GLY A 4 19.47 -0.33 10.31
CA GLY A 4 18.52 0.68 10.78
C GLY A 4 17.29 -0.02 11.34
N ASN A 5 17.37 -0.49 12.58
CA ASN A 5 16.21 -0.92 13.34
C ASN A 5 15.42 0.36 13.65
N ILE A 6 14.19 0.47 13.17
CA ILE A 6 13.29 1.53 13.66
C ILE A 6 13.24 1.36 15.17
N SER A 7 13.76 2.34 15.90
CA SER A 7 13.87 2.17 17.34
C SER A 7 12.46 2.26 17.92
N GLU A 8 12.01 1.19 18.55
CA GLU A 8 10.73 1.16 19.28
C GLU A 8 10.56 2.39 20.19
N SER A 9 11.68 2.82 20.80
CA SER A 9 11.79 4.05 21.58
C SER A 9 11.39 5.31 20.81
N GLU A 10 11.70 5.42 19.52
CA GLU A 10 11.36 6.59 18.72
C GLU A 10 9.87 6.62 18.36
N ILE A 11 9.27 5.47 18.02
CA ILE A 11 7.82 5.36 17.80
C ILE A 11 7.07 5.77 19.08
N LEU A 12 7.46 5.21 20.22
CA LEU A 12 6.82 5.51 21.50
C LEU A 12 7.04 6.97 21.92
N SER A 13 8.26 7.51 21.74
CA SER A 13 8.52 8.93 22.02
C SER A 13 7.69 9.86 21.14
N LYS A 14 7.50 9.52 19.86
CA LYS A 14 6.63 10.28 18.95
C LYS A 14 5.15 10.15 19.31
N LEU A 15 4.74 9.00 19.84
CA LEU A 15 3.38 8.79 20.35
C LEU A 15 3.13 9.64 21.61
N ASP A 16 4.07 9.71 22.54
CA ASP A 16 3.98 10.56 23.73
C ASP A 16 3.89 12.05 23.34
N GLN A 17 4.71 12.48 22.37
CA GLN A 17 4.64 13.84 21.80
C GLN A 17 3.27 14.14 21.18
N LEU A 18 2.69 13.18 20.47
CA LEU A 18 1.35 13.30 19.91
C LEU A 18 0.32 13.47 21.03
N GLN A 19 0.35 12.62 22.07
CA GLN A 19 -0.58 12.69 23.20
C GLN A 19 -0.55 14.04 23.90
N MET A 20 0.66 14.57 24.18
CA MET A 20 0.82 15.90 24.78
C MET A 20 0.28 16.99 23.86
N SER A 21 0.66 16.98 22.57
CA SER A 21 0.23 18.01 21.64
C SER A 21 -1.28 18.01 21.40
N VAL A 22 -1.91 16.84 21.37
CA VAL A 22 -3.38 16.70 21.26
C VAL A 22 -4.04 17.19 22.54
N GLY A 23 -3.52 16.81 23.71
CA GLY A 23 -4.04 17.30 25.00
C GLY A 23 -3.98 18.82 25.12
N GLU A 24 -2.84 19.43 24.79
CA GLU A 24 -2.67 20.89 24.77
C GLU A 24 -3.65 21.58 23.82
N ALA A 25 -3.78 21.08 22.59
CA ALA A 25 -4.68 21.66 21.61
C ALA A 25 -6.15 21.52 22.03
N LEU A 26 -6.54 20.40 22.65
CA LEU A 26 -7.91 20.22 23.14
C LEU A 26 -8.22 21.10 24.36
N CYS A 27 -7.22 21.38 25.22
CA CYS A 27 -7.36 22.32 26.33
C CYS A 27 -7.41 23.79 25.87
N ASP A 28 -6.85 24.10 24.70
CA ASP A 28 -6.85 25.43 24.09
C ASP A 28 -8.08 25.59 23.17
N ASP A 29 -9.23 25.90 23.77
CA ASP A 29 -10.52 26.14 23.07
C ASP A 29 -10.93 25.03 22.09
N PHE A 30 -10.58 23.77 22.40
CA PHE A 30 -10.78 22.65 21.50
C PHE A 30 -10.24 22.90 20.09
N ASP A 31 -8.99 23.36 19.96
CA ASP A 31 -8.31 23.60 18.68
C ASP A 31 -8.18 22.31 17.86
N LEU A 32 -9.25 21.97 17.13
CA LEU A 32 -9.35 20.83 16.23
C LEU A 32 -8.36 20.95 15.06
N PRO A 33 -8.17 22.12 14.42
CA PRO A 33 -7.15 22.29 13.39
C PRO A 33 -5.75 21.85 13.84
N ARG A 34 -5.29 22.31 15.02
CA ARG A 34 -3.99 21.92 15.58
C ARG A 34 -3.96 20.44 15.96
N THR A 35 -5.04 19.94 16.55
CA THR A 35 -5.20 18.50 16.86
C THR A 35 -5.02 17.63 15.61
N VAL A 36 -5.74 17.93 14.53
CA VAL A 36 -5.68 17.18 13.27
C VAL A 36 -4.30 17.31 12.61
N ALA A 37 -3.67 18.48 12.67
CA ALA A 37 -2.32 18.69 12.14
C ALA A 37 -1.29 17.80 12.85
N SER A 38 -1.38 17.67 14.18
CA SER A 38 -0.52 16.78 14.96
C SER A 38 -0.73 15.31 14.62
N ILE A 39 -2.00 14.88 14.49
CA ILE A 39 -2.32 13.51 14.05
C ILE A 39 -1.75 13.23 12.65
N MET A 40 -1.94 14.13 11.69
CA MET A 40 -1.43 13.96 10.32
C MET A 40 0.09 13.89 10.27
N SER A 41 0.78 14.73 11.05
CA SER A 41 2.23 14.72 11.16
C SER A 41 2.75 13.39 11.71
N PHE A 42 2.07 12.84 12.72
CA PHE A 42 2.40 11.53 13.28
C PHE A 42 2.14 10.39 12.28
N VAL A 43 1.02 10.42 11.55
CA VAL A 43 0.74 9.42 10.50
C VAL A 43 1.77 9.47 9.38
N GLN A 44 2.23 10.66 8.98
CA GLN A 44 3.30 10.80 7.98
C GLN A 44 4.64 10.21 8.47
N PHE A 45 4.99 10.46 9.73
CA PHE A 45 6.15 9.83 10.37
C PHE A 45 6.02 8.29 10.33
N MET A 46 4.91 7.74 10.83
CA MET A 46 4.67 6.30 10.84
C MET A 46 4.71 5.68 9.43
N ASN A 47 4.13 6.33 8.42
CA ASN A 47 4.17 5.83 7.04
C ASN A 47 5.59 5.82 6.46
N THR A 48 6.40 6.81 6.83
CA THR A 48 7.82 6.87 6.43
C THR A 48 8.58 5.70 7.04
N GLU A 49 8.40 5.47 8.34
CA GLU A 49 9.03 4.35 9.06
C GLU A 49 8.54 2.98 8.56
N LEU A 50 7.26 2.85 8.22
CA LEU A 50 6.69 1.58 7.73
C LEU A 50 7.00 1.28 6.27
N THR A 51 7.52 2.24 5.50
CA THR A 51 7.87 2.03 4.10
C THR A 51 8.97 0.96 4.00
N PRO A 52 8.78 -0.11 3.20
CA PRO A 52 9.79 -1.16 3.04
C PRO A 52 11.04 -0.60 2.38
N THR A 53 12.08 -0.31 3.17
CA THR A 53 13.43 -0.04 2.69
C THR A 53 14.06 -1.35 2.19
N GLN A 54 15.05 -1.22 1.30
CA GLN A 54 15.56 -2.25 0.40
C GLN A 54 16.28 -3.44 1.10
N ASP A 55 16.46 -3.38 2.42
CA ASP A 55 17.23 -4.35 3.20
C ASP A 55 16.32 -5.37 3.89
N LEU A 56 16.02 -6.46 3.17
CA LEU A 56 15.31 -7.65 3.66
C LEU A 56 16.07 -8.42 4.76
N SER A 57 17.19 -7.92 5.28
CA SER A 57 18.04 -8.60 6.26
C SER A 57 17.84 -8.15 7.71
N CYS A 58 16.82 -7.35 8.02
CA CYS A 58 16.54 -7.00 9.42
C CYS A 58 15.07 -7.14 9.82
N SER A 59 14.77 -8.31 10.36
CA SER A 59 13.62 -8.52 11.22
C SER A 59 13.85 -7.81 12.56
N SER A 60 13.14 -6.71 12.81
CA SER A 60 12.47 -6.45 14.09
C SER A 60 11.77 -5.08 14.05
N ARG A 61 10.83 -4.90 13.11
CA ARG A 61 9.82 -3.84 13.32
C ARG A 61 9.11 -4.19 14.64
N SER A 62 9.08 -3.27 15.60
CA SER A 62 8.29 -3.50 16.82
C SER A 62 6.81 -3.45 16.46
N THR A 63 6.28 -4.60 16.05
CA THR A 63 4.87 -4.79 15.69
C THR A 63 3.96 -4.30 16.82
N VAL A 64 4.42 -4.44 18.07
CA VAL A 64 3.72 -3.94 19.26
C VAL A 64 3.64 -2.43 19.27
N ALA A 65 4.75 -1.70 19.13
CA ALA A 65 4.73 -0.24 19.16
C ALA A 65 3.92 0.36 18.00
N VAL A 66 4.02 -0.24 16.81
CA VAL A 66 3.18 0.14 15.66
C VAL A 66 1.70 -0.10 15.93
N ALA A 67 1.35 -1.25 16.53
CA ALA A 67 -0.03 -1.56 16.88
C ALA A 67 -0.59 -0.59 17.92
N VAL A 68 0.17 -0.30 18.98
CA VAL A 68 -0.23 0.67 20.01
C VAL A 68 -0.45 2.07 19.41
N ALA A 69 0.47 2.53 18.56
CA ALA A 69 0.32 3.80 17.84
C ALA A 69 -0.93 3.83 16.96
N ALA A 70 -1.18 2.76 16.19
CA ALA A 70 -2.35 2.66 15.33
C ALA A 70 -3.67 2.62 16.12
N MET A 71 -3.70 1.90 17.26
CA MET A 71 -4.84 1.83 18.17
C MET A 71 -5.16 3.21 18.74
N TYR A 72 -4.15 3.93 19.26
CA TYR A 72 -4.34 5.28 19.80
C TYR A 72 -4.93 6.23 18.77
N VAL A 73 -4.37 6.26 17.55
CA VAL A 73 -4.88 7.13 16.47
C VAL A 73 -6.31 6.74 16.10
N SER A 74 -6.62 5.44 16.04
CA SER A 74 -7.97 4.96 15.75
C SER A 74 -8.99 5.37 16.83
N GLU A 75 -8.64 5.19 18.11
CA GLU A 75 -9.51 5.57 19.24
C GLU A 75 -9.72 7.09 19.29
N LEU A 76 -8.67 7.87 19.05
CA LEU A 76 -8.76 9.33 18.99
C LEU A 76 -9.69 9.78 17.86
N LEU A 77 -9.51 9.25 16.65
CA LEU A 77 -10.38 9.55 15.51
C LEU A 77 -11.82 9.10 15.74
N GLN A 78 -12.00 7.95 16.41
CA GLN A 78 -13.32 7.47 16.82
C GLN A 78 -13.99 8.41 17.84
N SER A 79 -13.24 9.03 18.75
CA SER A 79 -13.78 10.03 19.67
C SER A 79 -14.28 11.29 18.95
N PHE A 80 -13.70 11.62 17.79
CA PHE A 80 -14.20 12.63 16.87
C PHE A 80 -15.28 12.14 15.90
N GLY A 81 -15.78 10.90 16.07
CA GLY A 81 -16.82 10.30 15.23
C GLY A 81 -16.33 9.72 13.91
N ILE A 82 -15.02 9.65 13.67
CA ILE A 82 -14.42 9.14 12.44
C ILE A 82 -14.07 7.66 12.61
N ASN A 83 -14.76 6.79 11.88
CA ASN A 83 -14.56 5.33 11.94
C ASN A 83 -13.94 4.79 10.65
N PHE A 84 -12.64 4.50 10.66
CA PHE A 84 -11.93 3.94 9.49
C PHE A 84 -12.15 2.41 9.32
N GLY A 85 -12.27 1.66 10.42
CA GLY A 85 -12.39 0.18 10.37
C GLY A 85 -13.74 -0.34 9.88
N LYS A 86 -14.84 0.36 10.19
CA LYS A 86 -16.20 -0.07 9.82
C LYS A 86 -16.50 0.07 8.34
N GLN A 87 -15.86 0.99 7.61
CA GLN A 87 -16.13 1.16 6.18
C GLN A 87 -15.65 -0.04 5.34
N MET A 88 -14.53 -0.68 5.72
CA MET A 88 -14.05 -1.90 5.06
C MET A 88 -14.88 -3.13 5.44
N GLN A 89 -15.34 -3.22 6.69
CA GLN A 89 -16.18 -4.33 7.15
C GLN A 89 -17.64 -4.23 6.67
N GLN A 90 -18.21 -3.03 6.60
CA GLN A 90 -19.58 -2.81 6.12
C GLN A 90 -19.74 -3.01 4.61
N GLN A 91 -18.67 -2.86 3.82
CA GLN A 91 -18.70 -3.27 2.41
C GLN A 91 -18.86 -4.80 2.28
N ALA A 92 -18.14 -5.56 3.12
CA ALA A 92 -18.16 -7.02 3.13
C ALA A 92 -19.41 -7.67 3.75
N GLU A 93 -20.41 -6.91 4.23
CA GLU A 93 -21.60 -7.44 4.91
C GLU A 93 -22.61 -8.10 3.95
N SER A 94 -22.50 -7.89 2.64
CA SER A 94 -23.25 -8.68 1.66
C SER A 94 -22.41 -9.86 1.17
N GLY A 95 -22.94 -11.09 1.25
CA GLY A 95 -22.22 -12.29 0.76
C GLY A 95 -21.78 -12.20 -0.70
N ASN A 96 -22.45 -11.36 -1.50
CA ASN A 96 -22.08 -11.06 -2.89
C ASN A 96 -20.81 -10.20 -2.99
N ASP A 97 -20.60 -9.25 -2.06
CA ASP A 97 -19.39 -8.39 -2.04
C ASP A 97 -18.16 -9.19 -1.60
N LEU A 98 -18.34 -10.14 -0.68
CA LEU A 98 -17.26 -11.06 -0.30
C LEU A 98 -16.84 -11.97 -1.47
N GLN A 99 -17.79 -12.49 -2.25
CA GLN A 99 -17.48 -13.29 -3.43
C GLN A 99 -16.79 -12.45 -4.52
N LEU A 100 -17.27 -11.22 -4.74
CA LEU A 100 -16.67 -10.29 -5.70
C LEU A 100 -15.23 -9.93 -5.30
N SER A 101 -14.98 -9.60 -4.04
CA SER A 101 -13.63 -9.29 -3.53
C SER A 101 -12.67 -10.47 -3.70
N GLN A 102 -13.13 -11.71 -3.48
CA GLN A 102 -12.32 -12.92 -3.73
C GLN A 102 -11.97 -13.11 -5.21
N VAL A 103 -12.88 -12.79 -6.13
CA VAL A 103 -12.64 -12.83 -7.59
C VAL A 103 -11.63 -11.75 -7.99
N ILE A 104 -11.78 -10.54 -7.45
CA ILE A 104 -10.85 -9.43 -7.69
C ILE A 104 -9.47 -9.81 -7.14
N ASP A 105 -9.36 -10.33 -5.92
CA ASP A 105 -8.12 -10.81 -5.32
C ASP A 105 -7.43 -11.87 -6.19
N SER A 106 -8.20 -12.84 -6.68
CA SER A 106 -7.66 -13.91 -7.54
C SER A 106 -7.11 -13.36 -8.85
N THR A 107 -7.81 -12.38 -9.44
CA THR A 107 -7.40 -11.70 -10.67
C THR A 107 -6.15 -10.84 -10.45
N VAL A 108 -6.11 -10.07 -9.36
CA VAL A 108 -4.94 -9.25 -8.99
C VAL A 108 -3.72 -10.12 -8.70
N LYS A 109 -3.89 -11.25 -8.00
CA LYS A 109 -2.81 -12.23 -7.74
C LYS A 109 -2.28 -12.84 -9.04
N TYR A 110 -3.17 -13.22 -9.96
CA TYR A 110 -2.76 -13.72 -11.28
C TYR A 110 -1.96 -12.67 -12.06
N ARG A 111 -2.45 -11.43 -12.09
CA ARG A 111 -1.74 -10.30 -12.70
C ARG A 111 -0.39 -10.04 -12.04
N ASN A 112 -0.30 -10.12 -10.72
CA ASN A 112 0.97 -9.96 -10.00
C ASN A 112 1.97 -11.06 -10.40
N LYS A 113 1.54 -12.33 -10.54
CA LYS A 113 2.42 -13.40 -11.06
C LYS A 113 2.98 -13.08 -12.45
N ILE A 114 2.14 -12.56 -13.34
CA ILE A 114 2.56 -12.10 -14.67
C ILE A 114 3.62 -10.99 -14.55
N ARG A 115 3.34 -9.97 -13.73
CA ARG A 115 4.26 -8.85 -13.50
C ARG A 115 5.60 -9.34 -12.94
N GLN A 116 5.59 -10.18 -11.92
CA GLN A 116 6.80 -10.75 -11.34
C GLN A 116 7.58 -11.53 -12.38
N PHE A 117 6.90 -12.37 -13.17
CA PHE A 117 7.52 -13.04 -14.30
C PHE A 117 8.15 -12.06 -15.31
N ILE A 118 7.50 -10.96 -15.67
CA ILE A 118 8.12 -10.00 -16.61
C ILE A 118 9.36 -9.32 -16.00
N LEU A 119 9.31 -8.99 -14.69
CA LEU A 119 10.36 -8.26 -13.98
C LEU A 119 11.56 -9.14 -13.58
N SER A 120 11.35 -10.43 -13.29
CA SER A 120 12.41 -11.34 -12.87
C SER A 120 13.47 -11.55 -13.97
N PRO A 121 14.76 -11.62 -13.62
CA PRO A 121 15.78 -12.13 -14.52
C PRO A 121 15.48 -13.61 -14.78
N HIS A 122 15.18 -13.97 -16.02
CA HIS A 122 14.95 -15.36 -16.41
C HIS A 122 16.17 -15.83 -17.17
N GLU A 123 16.98 -16.67 -16.52
CA GLU A 123 18.09 -17.37 -17.15
C GLU A 123 17.60 -18.64 -17.88
N ASP A 124 16.43 -19.17 -17.49
CA ASP A 124 15.89 -20.43 -18.01
C ASP A 124 15.07 -20.28 -19.31
N ILE A 125 14.74 -19.06 -19.72
CA ILE A 125 13.96 -18.82 -20.95
C ILE A 125 14.94 -18.49 -22.08
N SER A 126 15.14 -19.47 -22.96
CA SER A 126 15.93 -19.25 -24.18
C SER A 126 15.13 -18.38 -25.16
N PHE A 127 15.58 -17.13 -25.34
CA PHE A 127 15.05 -16.21 -26.36
C PHE A 127 15.76 -16.38 -27.72
N GLY A 128 16.37 -17.54 -27.96
CA GLY A 128 17.13 -17.89 -29.18
C GLY A 128 18.64 -17.91 -28.97
N LYS A 129 19.39 -18.59 -29.86
CA LYS A 129 20.86 -18.71 -29.79
C LYS A 129 21.56 -17.34 -29.84
N ASP A 130 21.03 -16.43 -30.64
CA ASP A 130 21.58 -15.09 -30.81
C ASP A 130 21.33 -14.19 -29.58
N TYR A 131 20.44 -14.59 -28.66
CA TYR A 131 20.12 -13.80 -27.48
C TYR A 131 21.32 -13.67 -26.55
N GLU A 132 22.12 -14.72 -26.37
CA GLU A 132 23.19 -14.71 -25.38
C GLU A 132 24.33 -13.73 -25.69
N ASP A 133 24.56 -13.50 -26.98
CA ASP A 133 25.58 -12.58 -27.50
C ASP A 133 25.12 -11.11 -27.51
N LEU A 134 23.83 -10.85 -27.25
CA LEU A 134 23.28 -9.48 -27.22
C LEU A 134 23.73 -8.70 -25.99
N ASN A 135 23.88 -7.39 -26.17
CA ASN A 135 24.10 -6.50 -25.03
C ASN A 135 22.85 -6.43 -24.13
N LYS A 136 23.02 -5.94 -22.89
CA LYS A 136 21.93 -5.86 -21.90
C LYS A 136 20.69 -5.10 -22.38
N LYS A 137 20.86 -4.08 -23.23
CA LYS A 137 19.77 -3.25 -23.76
C LYS A 137 18.97 -3.99 -24.83
N GLU A 138 19.66 -4.72 -25.69
CA GLU A 138 19.07 -5.57 -26.74
C GLU A 138 18.35 -6.78 -26.14
N LYS A 139 18.96 -7.46 -25.15
CA LYS A 139 18.31 -8.53 -24.36
C LYS A 139 16.98 -8.03 -23.77
N LYS A 140 16.99 -6.85 -23.15
CA LYS A 140 15.76 -6.23 -22.61
C LYS A 140 14.70 -5.95 -23.69
N LYS A 141 15.11 -5.48 -24.87
CA LYS A 141 14.20 -5.19 -25.98
C LYS A 141 13.57 -6.46 -26.55
N VAL A 142 14.37 -7.50 -26.79
CA VAL A 142 13.88 -8.80 -27.29
C VAL A 142 12.94 -9.45 -26.27
N LYS A 143 13.30 -9.46 -24.98
CA LYS A 143 12.43 -9.95 -23.90
C LYS A 143 11.11 -9.18 -23.86
N PHE A 144 11.19 -7.84 -23.90
CA PHE A 144 10.00 -6.99 -23.90
C PHE A 144 9.10 -7.30 -25.10
N GLN A 145 9.68 -7.45 -26.31
CA GLN A 145 8.95 -7.76 -27.53
C GLN A 145 8.26 -9.13 -27.46
N ALA A 146 8.97 -10.16 -27.00
CA ALA A 146 8.42 -11.51 -26.84
C ALA A 146 7.28 -11.56 -25.81
N LEU A 147 7.40 -10.80 -24.72
CA LEU A 147 6.39 -10.75 -23.66
C LEU A 147 5.28 -9.71 -23.90
N GLN A 148 5.27 -8.99 -25.03
CA GLN A 148 4.26 -7.96 -25.31
C GLN A 148 2.81 -8.43 -25.14
N PRO A 149 2.40 -9.62 -25.64
CA PRO A 149 1.02 -10.05 -25.49
C PRO A 149 0.61 -10.20 -24.02
N LEU A 150 1.55 -10.67 -23.18
CA LEU A 150 1.33 -10.88 -21.75
C LEU A 150 1.35 -9.56 -20.95
N ILE A 151 2.21 -8.61 -21.35
CA ILE A 151 2.23 -7.26 -20.79
C ILE A 151 0.91 -6.55 -21.13
N SER A 152 0.46 -6.63 -22.38
CA SER A 152 -0.79 -6.00 -22.83
C SER A 152 -1.98 -6.55 -22.07
N SER A 153 -2.12 -7.88 -21.96
CA SER A 153 -3.25 -8.48 -21.24
C SER A 153 -3.26 -8.10 -19.75
N SER A 154 -2.08 -8.01 -19.12
CA SER A 154 -1.93 -7.54 -17.73
C SER A 154 -2.33 -6.07 -17.54
N ASP A 155 -2.01 -5.21 -18.52
CA ASP A 155 -2.40 -3.81 -18.50
C ASP A 155 -3.87 -3.59 -18.86
N ASP A 156 -4.46 -4.45 -19.70
CA ASP A 156 -5.88 -4.40 -20.02
C ASP A 156 -6.75 -4.73 -18.80
N ILE A 157 -6.38 -5.74 -18.01
CA ILE A 157 -7.02 -6.01 -16.69
C ILE A 157 -7.00 -4.77 -15.80
N ARG A 158 -5.87 -4.07 -15.73
CA ARG A 158 -5.75 -2.84 -14.93
C ARG A 158 -6.70 -1.75 -15.44
N LYS A 159 -6.82 -1.57 -16.75
CA LYS A 159 -7.70 -0.55 -17.35
C LYS A 159 -9.17 -0.90 -17.11
N GLU A 160 -9.53 -2.18 -17.27
CA GLU A 160 -10.89 -2.67 -17.01
C GLU A 160 -11.29 -2.44 -15.56
N PHE A 161 -10.41 -2.77 -14.62
CA PHE A 161 -10.67 -2.53 -13.19
C PHE A 161 -10.78 -1.04 -12.90
N ALA A 162 -9.91 -0.21 -13.49
CA ALA A 162 -10.00 1.24 -13.34
C ALA A 162 -11.30 1.83 -13.91
N ALA A 163 -11.87 1.23 -14.97
CA ALA A 163 -13.17 1.61 -15.50
C ALA A 163 -14.33 1.25 -14.56
N MET A 164 -14.14 0.23 -13.72
CA MET A 164 -15.06 -0.18 -12.65
C MET A 164 -14.77 0.52 -11.32
N ASP A 165 -13.99 1.61 -11.34
CA ASP A 165 -13.55 2.34 -10.14
C ASP A 165 -12.72 1.49 -9.15
N ILE A 166 -12.13 0.39 -9.62
CA ILE A 166 -11.20 -0.46 -8.85
C ILE A 166 -9.77 -0.07 -9.24
N GLN A 167 -9.00 0.46 -8.28
CA GLN A 167 -7.59 0.77 -8.50
C GLN A 167 -6.70 -0.35 -7.98
N ILE A 168 -5.81 -0.84 -8.84
CA ILE A 168 -4.74 -1.77 -8.47
C ILE A 168 -3.50 -0.98 -8.04
N ILE A 169 -2.98 -1.30 -6.86
CA ILE A 169 -1.78 -0.73 -6.26
C ILE A 169 -0.69 -1.79 -6.33
N ASP A 170 0.33 -1.55 -7.14
CA ASP A 170 1.50 -2.43 -7.25
C ASP A 170 2.54 -2.06 -6.18
N TYR A 171 2.97 -3.04 -5.41
CA TYR A 171 4.15 -2.98 -4.55
C TYR A 171 5.34 -3.66 -5.24
N ARG A 172 6.45 -3.87 -4.51
CA ARG A 172 7.64 -4.55 -5.06
C ARG A 172 7.31 -6.00 -5.46
N ASP A 173 6.80 -6.77 -4.51
CA ASP A 173 6.58 -8.21 -4.66
C ASP A 173 5.08 -8.59 -4.70
N ASP A 174 4.20 -7.65 -4.37
CA ASP A 174 2.76 -7.90 -4.27
C ASP A 174 1.90 -6.83 -4.95
N SER A 175 0.60 -7.06 -5.07
CA SER A 175 -0.38 -6.10 -5.55
C SER A 175 -1.64 -6.14 -4.68
N SER A 176 -2.15 -4.98 -4.31
CA SER A 176 -3.45 -4.85 -3.64
C SER A 176 -4.41 -4.02 -4.48
N TRP A 177 -5.65 -3.88 -4.05
CA TRP A 177 -6.65 -3.07 -4.75
C TRP A 177 -7.52 -2.29 -3.77
N LYS A 178 -8.17 -1.24 -4.27
CA LYS A 178 -9.16 -0.46 -3.53
C LYS A 178 -10.26 0.03 -4.47
N ILE A 179 -11.48 0.14 -3.95
CA ILE A 179 -12.59 0.79 -4.66
C ILE A 179 -12.48 2.29 -4.43
N VAL A 180 -12.52 3.07 -5.51
CA VAL A 180 -12.44 4.53 -5.49
C VAL A 180 -13.82 5.09 -5.79
N THR A 181 -14.56 5.47 -4.76
CA THR A 181 -15.82 6.17 -4.95
C THR A 181 -15.53 7.58 -5.49
N LYS A 182 -15.83 7.82 -6.77
CA LYS A 182 -15.87 9.18 -7.30
C LYS A 182 -17.04 9.90 -6.64
N LYS A 183 -16.77 10.86 -5.76
CA LYS A 183 -17.81 11.81 -5.31
C LYS A 183 -18.37 12.49 -6.56
N LYS A 184 -19.63 12.18 -6.92
CA LYS A 184 -20.37 12.99 -7.88
C LYS A 184 -20.36 14.41 -7.32
N LYS A 185 -19.73 15.34 -8.04
CA LYS A 185 -19.95 16.77 -7.83
C LYS A 185 -21.45 16.96 -8.09
N ASN A 186 -22.21 17.22 -7.03
CA ASN A 186 -23.56 17.76 -7.20
C ASN A 186 -23.35 19.14 -7.81
N GLU A 187 -23.60 19.26 -9.11
CA GLU A 187 -23.81 20.54 -9.77
C GLU A 187 -25.14 21.09 -9.23
N ASN A 188 -25.03 22.11 -8.38
CA ASN A 188 -26.13 23.03 -8.07
C ASN A 188 -26.01 24.25 -8.99
#